data_AF-A0A4P0Y0U5-F1
#
_entry.id   AF-A0A4P0Y0U5-F1
#
_cell.length_a   1.000
_cell.length_b   1.000
_cell.length_c   1.000
_cell.angle_alpha   90.00
_cell.angle_beta   90.00
_cell.angle_gamma   90.00
#
_symmetry.space_group_name_H-M   'P 1'
#
loop_
_entity.id
_entity.type
_entity.pdbx_description
1 polymer ?
#
loop_
_entity_poly.entity_id
_entity_poly.type
_entity_poly.pdbx_seq_one_letter_code
_entity_poly.pdbx_strand_id
1 'polypeptide(L)'
;MLTNLLDSDDVRHMLNALSALGVQYTLSADRTRCEVTGNGGPLRSAAALELFLGNAGTAMRPLAAALCLGSNDIVLTGEPR
;
A
#
# COMPACT_ATOMS: atom_id res chain seq x y z
N MET A 1 -14.61 -1.87 6.13
CA MET A 1 -13.93 -1.62 7.41
C MET A 1 -13.15 -2.87 7.82
N LEU A 2 -11.87 -2.71 8.15
CA LEU A 2 -11.01 -3.73 8.75
C LEU A 2 -10.87 -3.46 10.26
N THR A 3 -10.86 -4.52 11.06
CA THR A 3 -10.66 -4.48 12.52
C THR A 3 -9.55 -5.44 12.93
N ASN A 4 -8.97 -5.23 14.12
CA ASN A 4 -7.80 -5.98 14.60
C ASN A 4 -6.61 -5.88 13.64
N LEU A 5 -6.45 -4.71 13.01
CA LEU A 5 -5.30 -4.40 12.18
C LEU A 5 -4.05 -4.34 13.07
N LEU A 6 -2.98 -4.97 12.61
CA LEU A 6 -1.71 -4.96 13.34
C LEU A 6 -1.08 -3.57 13.27
N ASP A 7 -0.75 -2.97 14.43
CA ASP A 7 0.08 -1.77 14.47
C ASP A 7 1.55 -2.17 14.26
N SER A 8 1.97 -2.25 13.00
CA SER A 8 3.34 -2.55 12.59
C SER A 8 3.82 -1.65 11.47
N ASP A 9 5.13 -1.57 11.29
CA ASP A 9 5.73 -0.83 10.18
C ASP A 9 5.30 -1.38 8.82
N ASP A 10 5.17 -2.71 8.68
CA ASP A 10 4.68 -3.35 7.47
C ASP A 10 3.30 -2.84 7.04
N VAL A 11 2.37 -2.70 8.00
CA VAL A 11 1.03 -2.14 7.73
C VAL A 11 1.12 -0.67 7.36
N ARG A 12 1.98 0.11 8.02
CA ARG A 12 2.18 1.53 7.68
C ARG A 12 2.72 1.70 6.27
N HIS A 13 3.71 0.89 5.87
CA HIS A 13 4.25 0.90 4.51
C HIS A 13 3.18 0.55 3.47
N MET A 14 2.34 -0.45 3.75
CA MET A 14 1.21 -0.79 2.88
C MET A 14 0.22 0.38 2.74
N LEU A 15 -0.20 0.99 3.85
CA LEU A 15 -1.15 2.11 3.83
C LEU A 15 -0.58 3.32 3.08
N ASN A 16 0.70 3.64 3.30
CA ASN A 16 1.38 4.71 2.58
C ASN A 16 1.42 4.44 1.06
N ALA A 17 1.73 3.21 0.65
CA ALA A 17 1.72 2.83 -0.76
C ALA A 17 0.32 2.93 -1.38
N LEU A 18 -0.71 2.47 -0.66
CA LEU A 18 -2.10 2.62 -1.10
C LEU A 18 -2.50 4.10 -1.25
N SER A 19 -2.11 4.96 -0.31
CA SER A 19 -2.34 6.41 -0.40
C SER A 19 -1.66 7.02 -1.63
N ALA A 20 -0.40 6.67 -1.89
CA ALA A 20 0.34 7.14 -3.07
C ALA A 20 -0.28 6.67 -4.40
N LEU A 21 -0.99 5.55 -4.37
CA LEU A 21 -1.77 5.01 -5.50
C LEU A 21 -3.21 5.57 -5.56
N GLY A 22 -3.52 6.60 -4.76
CA GLY A 22 -4.81 7.29 -4.75
C GLY A 22 -5.93 6.56 -4.01
N VAL A 23 -5.62 5.49 -3.26
CA VAL A 23 -6.60 4.79 -2.43
C VAL A 23 -6.82 5.58 -1.15
N GLN A 24 -8.07 5.96 -0.91
CA GLN A 24 -8.46 6.67 0.31
C GLN A 24 -8.66 5.68 1.45
N TYR A 25 -8.18 6.04 2.63
CA TYR A 25 -8.47 5.31 3.85
C TYR A 25 -8.53 6.25 5.06
N THR A 26 -9.19 5.78 6.13
CA THR A 26 -9.17 6.42 7.45
C THR A 26 -8.71 5.39 8.48
N LEU A 27 -7.67 5.73 9.25
CA LEU A 27 -7.10 4.88 10.29
C LEU A 27 -7.51 5.42 11.67
N SER A 28 -7.96 4.55 12.57
CA SER A 28 -8.28 4.93 13.95
C SER A 28 -7.04 5.39 14.72
N ALA A 29 -7.25 6.16 15.79
CA ALA A 29 -6.15 6.67 16.62
C ALA A 29 -5.29 5.57 17.25
N ASP A 30 -5.90 4.42 17.59
CA ASP A 30 -5.22 3.23 18.12
C ASP A 30 -4.64 2.32 17.02
N ARG A 31 -4.79 2.70 15.74
CA ARG A 31 -4.30 1.99 14.55
C ARG A 31 -4.80 0.56 14.36
N THR A 32 -5.81 0.11 15.12
CA THR A 32 -6.35 -1.25 15.01
C THR A 32 -7.56 -1.35 14.08
N ARG A 33 -8.08 -0.21 13.58
CA ARG A 33 -9.23 -0.16 12.68
C ARG A 33 -8.93 0.73 11.49
N CYS A 34 -9.18 0.22 10.29
CA CYS A 34 -8.95 0.97 9.06
C CYS A 34 -10.17 0.84 8.14
N GLU A 35 -10.72 1.96 7.73
CA GLU A 35 -11.72 2.03 6.68
C GLU A 35 -11.04 2.39 5.37
N VAL A 36 -11.11 1.49 4.38
CA VAL A 36 -10.50 1.68 3.06
C VAL A 36 -11.60 1.83 2.03
N THR A 37 -11.52 2.87 1.21
CA THR A 37 -12.41 3.05 0.05
C THR A 37 -11.81 2.32 -1.15
N GLY A 38 -12.41 1.20 -1.53
CA GLY A 38 -11.98 0.44 -2.70
C GLY A 38 -12.13 1.26 -3.99
N ASN A 39 -11.15 1.15 -4.89
CA ASN A 39 -11.14 1.84 -6.18
C ASN A 39 -11.89 1.07 -7.31
N GLY A 40 -12.40 -0.13 -7.03
CA GLY A 40 -13.20 -0.91 -7.98
C GLY A 40 -12.44 -1.45 -9.20
N GLY A 41 -11.11 -1.50 -9.15
CA GLY A 41 -10.29 -1.95 -10.29
C GLY A 41 -8.80 -2.03 -9.97
N PRO A 42 -7.93 -2.15 -10.99
CA PRO A 42 -6.48 -2.18 -10.77
C PRO A 42 -5.97 -0.92 -10.06
N LEU A 43 -4.92 -1.08 -9.24
CA LEU A 43 -4.18 0.04 -8.69
C LEU A 43 -3.44 0.76 -9.82
N ARG A 44 -3.56 2.09 -9.85
CA ARG A 44 -2.98 2.92 -10.92
C ARG A 44 -2.28 4.12 -10.30
N SER A 45 -1.07 4.39 -10.79
CA SER A 45 -0.42 5.68 -10.56
C SER A 45 -0.74 6.64 -11.71
N ALA A 46 -0.91 7.93 -11.39
CA ALA A 46 -1.12 8.97 -12.41
C ALA A 46 0.19 9.36 -13.13
N ALA A 47 1.35 9.05 -12.53
CA ALA A 47 2.68 9.35 -13.06
C ALA A 47 3.68 8.27 -12.65
N ALA A 48 4.91 8.34 -13.17
CA ALA A 48 6.00 7.51 -12.68
C ALA A 48 6.17 7.68 -11.17
N LEU A 49 6.20 6.56 -10.42
CA LEU A 49 6.18 6.59 -8.97
C LEU A 49 7.14 5.56 -8.38
N GLU A 50 7.89 5.96 -7.36
CA GLU A 50 8.67 5.04 -6.55
C GLU A 50 7.94 4.73 -5.24
N LEU A 51 7.75 3.46 -4.95
CA LEU A 51 7.15 2.96 -3.72
C LEU A 51 8.25 2.33 -2.85
N PHE A 52 8.69 3.09 -1.85
CA PHE A 52 9.63 2.60 -0.83
C PHE A 52 8.89 1.87 0.29
N LEU A 53 9.16 0.58 0.43
CA LEU A 53 8.47 -0.31 1.37
C LEU A 53 9.34 -0.75 2.56
N GLY A 54 10.46 -0.09 2.82
CA GLY A 54 11.36 -0.48 3.93
C GLY A 54 11.77 -1.95 3.81
N ASN A 55 11.57 -2.73 4.88
CA ASN A 55 11.62 -4.20 4.80
C ASN A 55 10.25 -4.90 4.91
N ALA A 56 9.19 -4.21 4.53
CA ALA A 56 7.85 -4.75 4.55
C ALA A 56 7.64 -5.74 3.40
N GLY A 57 8.27 -6.90 3.49
CA GLY A 57 8.13 -7.95 2.48
C GLY A 57 6.67 -8.37 2.33
N THR A 58 5.87 -8.32 3.41
CA THR A 58 4.42 -8.60 3.39
C THR A 58 3.63 -7.58 2.57
N ALA A 59 4.15 -6.36 2.38
CA ALA A 59 3.57 -5.38 1.46
C ALA A 59 4.13 -5.51 0.03
N MET A 60 5.43 -5.74 -0.10
CA MET A 60 6.12 -5.82 -1.39
C MET A 60 5.57 -6.92 -2.30
N ARG A 61 5.45 -8.15 -1.78
CA ARG A 61 5.01 -9.31 -2.56
C ARG A 61 3.60 -9.13 -3.17
N PRO A 62 2.55 -8.75 -2.42
CA PRO A 62 1.23 -8.56 -3.01
C PRO A 62 1.18 -7.33 -3.93
N LEU A 63 1.87 -6.23 -3.60
CA LEU A 63 1.89 -5.04 -4.47
C LEU A 63 2.55 -5.35 -5.81
N ALA A 64 3.66 -6.11 -5.84
CA ALA A 64 4.32 -6.51 -7.08
C ALA A 64 3.35 -7.21 -8.05
N ALA A 65 2.47 -8.09 -7.55
CA ALA A 65 1.47 -8.75 -8.38
C ALA A 65 0.31 -7.81 -8.76
N ALA A 66 -0.22 -7.06 -7.80
CA ALA A 66 -1.39 -6.21 -8.02
C ALA A 66 -1.11 -5.05 -9.00
N LEU A 67 0.09 -4.49 -8.97
CA LEU A 67 0.50 -3.38 -9.85
C LEU A 67 0.60 -3.81 -11.32
N CYS A 68 0.84 -5.09 -11.61
CA CYS A 68 0.86 -5.64 -12.97
C CYS A 68 -0.53 -5.72 -13.62
N LEU A 69 -1.62 -5.60 -12.84
CA LEU A 69 -2.99 -5.58 -13.38
C LEU A 69 -3.32 -4.24 -14.06
N GLY A 70 -2.56 -3.19 -13.76
CA GLY A 70 -2.68 -1.86 -14.37
C GLY A 70 -1.50 -1.58 -15.30
N SER A 71 -1.68 -0.60 -16.19
CA SER A 71 -0.57 -0.02 -16.94
C SER A 71 0.09 1.03 -16.06
N ASN A 72 1.22 0.67 -15.44
CA ASN A 72 1.92 1.48 -14.45
C ASN A 72 3.40 1.63 -14.82
N ASP A 73 3.97 2.78 -14.47
CA ASP A 73 5.43 2.99 -14.40
C ASP A 73 5.79 3.16 -12.92
N ILE A 74 6.11 2.05 -12.26
CA ILE A 74 6.35 2.03 -10.81
C ILE A 74 7.62 1.26 -10.48
N VAL A 75 8.48 1.90 -9.69
CA VAL A 75 9.62 1.24 -9.04
C VAL A 75 9.19 0.80 -7.64
N LEU A 76 9.29 -0.51 -7.38
CA LEU A 76 9.05 -1.08 -6.05
C LEU A 76 10.40 -1.35 -5.39
N THR A 77 10.68 -0.70 -4.26
CA THR A 77 12.00 -0.75 -3.61
C THR A 77 11.90 -0.82 -2.09
N GLY A 78 13.03 -0.99 -1.41
CA GLY A 78 13.13 -1.14 0.03
C GLY A 78 14.55 -0.93 0.56
N GLU A 79 14.74 -1.24 1.84
CA GLU A 79 16.06 -1.17 2.48
C GLU A 79 16.95 -2.35 2.06
N PRO A 80 18.25 -2.13 1.87
CA PRO A 80 19.23 -3.22 1.86
C PRO A 80 19.16 -3.96 3.20
N ARG A 81 19.04 -5.28 3.17
CA ARG A 81 19.07 -6.15 4.36
C ARG A 81 20.01 -7.31 4.17
#